data_AF-A0A0N0TNY8-F1
#
_entry.id   AF-A0A0N0TNY8-F1
#
_cell.length_a   1.000
_cell.length_b   1.000
_cell.length_c   1.000
_cell.angle_alpha   90.00
_cell.angle_beta   90.00
_cell.angle_gamma   90.00
#
_symmetry.space_group_name_H-M   'P 1'
#
loop_
_entity.id
_entity.type
_entity.pdbx_description
1 polymer ?
#
loop_
_entity_poly.entity_id
_entity_poly.type
_entity_poly.pdbx_seq_one_letter_code
_entity_poly.pdbx_strand_id
1 'polypeptide(L)'
;MTIVEFLSARLDEDERASKSVPVGSRGRERALAEVAAKRGIVRGYAQAHAASMRVLDSSSAVGGADPWSELLAWRRAVKYLAAVYRSHPEYDRSWEE
;
A
#
# COMPACT_ATOMS: atom_id res chain seq x y z
N MET A 1 9.75 1.21 11.30
CA MET A 1 8.65 0.59 10.53
C MET A 1 8.54 1.30 9.18
N THR A 2 8.42 0.55 8.09
CA THR A 2 8.20 1.12 6.74
C THR A 2 6.73 1.42 6.50
N ILE A 3 6.42 2.27 5.51
CA ILE A 3 5.03 2.56 5.12
C ILE A 3 4.28 1.29 4.68
N VAL A 4 4.97 0.31 4.08
CA VAL A 4 4.38 -0.96 3.64
C VAL A 4 4.04 -1.84 4.85
N GLU A 5 4.95 -1.95 5.82
CA GLU A 5 4.71 -2.69 7.07
C GLU A 5 3.52 -2.08 7.83
N PHE A 6 3.51 -0.76 7.98
CA PHE A 6 2.43 -0.03 8.63
C PHE A 6 1.08 -0.26 7.94
N LEU A 7 1.02 -0.06 6.62
CA LEU A 7 -0.21 -0.28 5.85
C LEU A 7 -0.67 -1.74 5.89
N SER A 8 0.25 -2.70 5.87
CA SER A 8 -0.10 -4.12 5.97
C SER A 8 -0.77 -4.40 7.32
N ALA A 9 -0.18 -3.93 8.42
CA ALA A 9 -0.74 -4.09 9.76
C ALA A 9 -2.13 -3.43 9.91
N ARG A 10 -2.30 -2.21 9.37
CA ARG A 10 -3.58 -1.50 9.41
C ARG A 10 -4.65 -2.16 8.54
N LEU A 11 -4.28 -2.69 7.38
CA LEU A 11 -5.20 -3.45 6.53
C LEU A 11 -5.61 -4.79 7.16
N ASP A 12 -4.73 -5.44 7.93
CA ASP A 12 -5.08 -6.63 8.72
C ASP A 12 -6.10 -6.31 9.82
N GLU A 13 -5.95 -5.16 10.47
CA GLU A 13 -6.88 -4.64 11.46
C GLU A 13 -8.26 -4.32 10.85
N ASP A 14 -8.28 -3.57 9.74
CA ASP A 14 -9.49 -3.24 9.00
C ASP A 14 -10.21 -4.50 8.49
N GLU A 15 -9.46 -5.50 8.01
CA GLU A 15 -10.02 -6.77 7.59
C GLU A 15 -10.69 -7.51 8.76
N ARG A 16 -10.00 -7.56 9.92
CA ARG A 16 -10.51 -8.20 11.13
C ARG A 16 -11.78 -7.53 11.63
N ALA A 17 -11.79 -6.20 11.66
CA ALA A 17 -12.97 -5.41 12.01
C ALA A 17 -14.12 -5.71 11.04
N SER A 18 -13.85 -5.69 9.72
CA SER A 18 -14.86 -6.01 8.70
C SER A 18 -15.40 -7.44 8.83
N LYS A 19 -14.55 -8.42 9.18
CA LYS A 19 -14.96 -9.83 9.37
C LYS A 19 -15.80 -10.04 10.63
N SER A 20 -15.62 -9.23 11.67
CA SER A 20 -16.45 -9.30 12.90
C SER A 20 -17.90 -8.85 12.69
N VAL A 21 -18.19 -8.13 11.61
CA VAL A 21 -19.55 -7.78 11.21
C VAL A 21 -20.27 -9.04 10.69
N PRO A 22 -21.55 -9.29 11.06
CA PRO A 22 -22.30 -10.45 10.59
C PRO A 22 -22.35 -10.55 9.06
N VAL A 23 -22.26 -11.77 8.53
CA VAL A 23 -22.40 -12.04 7.09
C VAL A 23 -23.77 -11.55 6.60
N GLY A 24 -23.82 -10.94 5.41
CA GLY A 24 -25.04 -10.34 4.86
C GLY A 24 -25.35 -8.93 5.39
N SER A 25 -24.61 -8.44 6.38
CA SER A 25 -24.75 -7.04 6.82
C SER A 25 -24.41 -6.08 5.68
N ARG A 26 -25.26 -5.08 5.48
CA ARG A 26 -25.07 -4.04 4.47
C ARG A 26 -23.68 -3.41 4.64
N GLY A 27 -22.86 -3.45 3.58
CA GLY A 27 -21.54 -2.84 3.56
C GLY A 27 -20.37 -3.75 3.96
N ARG A 28 -20.62 -4.92 4.56
CA ARG A 28 -19.54 -5.86 4.94
C ARG A 28 -18.73 -6.33 3.73
N GLU A 29 -19.41 -6.82 2.71
CA GLU A 29 -18.75 -7.33 1.49
C GLU A 29 -17.99 -6.23 0.76
N ARG A 30 -18.57 -5.03 0.72
CA ARG A 30 -17.91 -3.84 0.17
C ARG A 30 -16.64 -3.50 0.96
N ALA A 31 -16.69 -3.47 2.29
CA ALA A 31 -15.53 -3.18 3.13
C ALA A 31 -14.39 -4.20 2.91
N LEU A 32 -14.73 -5.49 2.81
CA LEU A 32 -13.75 -6.53 2.50
C LEU A 32 -13.15 -6.37 1.08
N ALA A 33 -13.97 -6.00 0.09
CA ALA A 33 -13.49 -5.70 -1.25
C ALA A 33 -12.58 -4.47 -1.29
N GLU A 34 -12.88 -3.43 -0.51
CA GLU A 34 -12.03 -2.25 -0.36
C GLU A 34 -10.67 -2.61 0.28
N VAL A 35 -10.65 -3.45 1.32
CA VAL A 35 -9.41 -3.97 1.91
C VAL A 35 -8.60 -4.75 0.88
N ALA A 36 -9.24 -5.63 0.11
CA ALA A 36 -8.57 -6.40 -0.94
C ALA A 36 -7.95 -5.50 -2.02
N ALA A 37 -8.68 -4.46 -2.45
CA ALA A 37 -8.18 -3.48 -3.41
C ALA A 37 -6.97 -2.70 -2.86
N LYS A 38 -7.04 -2.22 -1.61
CA LYS A 38 -5.93 -1.52 -0.94
C LYS A 38 -4.70 -2.42 -0.80
N ARG A 39 -4.87 -3.71 -0.47
CA ARG A 39 -3.78 -4.71 -0.47
C ARG A 39 -3.15 -4.90 -1.85
N GLY A 40 -3.94 -4.84 -2.91
CA GLY A 40 -3.45 -4.85 -4.30
C GLY A 40 -2.50 -3.68 -4.56
N ILE A 41 -2.86 -2.46 -4.14
CA ILE A 41 -2.02 -1.26 -4.29
C ILE A 41 -0.71 -1.39 -3.51
N VAL A 42 -0.77 -1.81 -2.25
CA VAL A 42 0.42 -1.99 -1.40
C VAL A 42 1.37 -3.03 -2.00
N ARG A 43 0.83 -4.14 -2.53
CA ARG A 43 1.62 -5.16 -3.23
C ARG A 43 2.26 -4.63 -4.51
N GLY A 44 1.51 -3.87 -5.31
CA GLY A 44 2.02 -3.24 -6.53
C GLY A 44 3.20 -2.32 -6.23
N TYR A 45 3.09 -1.48 -5.19
CA TYR A 45 4.20 -0.64 -4.74
C TYR A 45 5.41 -1.46 -4.29
N ALA A 46 5.22 -2.51 -3.48
CA ALA A 46 6.34 -3.35 -3.02
C ALA A 46 7.05 -4.05 -4.18
N GLN A 47 6.31 -4.50 -5.19
CA GLN A 47 6.86 -5.12 -6.41
C GLN A 47 7.62 -4.10 -7.26
N ALA A 48 7.04 -2.93 -7.52
CA ALA A 48 7.70 -1.86 -8.26
C ALA A 48 8.99 -1.41 -7.55
N HIS A 49 8.95 -1.22 -6.23
CA HIS A 49 10.12 -0.87 -5.44
C HIS A 49 11.23 -1.93 -5.55
N ALA A 50 10.89 -3.21 -5.41
CA ALA A 50 11.85 -4.29 -5.56
C ALA A 50 12.44 -4.38 -6.98
N ALA A 51 11.63 -4.15 -8.01
CA ALA A 51 12.10 -4.12 -9.40
C ALA A 51 13.08 -2.96 -9.64
N SER A 52 12.75 -1.74 -9.21
CA SER A 52 13.63 -0.57 -9.35
C SER A 52 14.96 -0.74 -8.62
N MET A 53 14.96 -1.33 -7.41
CA MET A 53 16.19 -1.60 -6.67
C MET A 53 17.11 -2.59 -7.39
N ARG A 54 16.57 -3.59 -8.10
CA ARG A 54 17.37 -4.52 -8.91
C ARG A 54 17.98 -3.84 -10.16
N VAL A 55 17.30 -2.84 -10.71
CA VAL A 55 17.82 -2.05 -11.84
C VAL A 55 18.97 -1.13 -11.39
N LEU A 56 18.97 -0.66 -10.14
CA LEU A 56 20.15 0.04 -9.60
C LEU A 56 21.36 -0.89 -9.45
N ASP A 57 21.11 -2.15 -9.05
CA ASP A 57 22.16 -3.13 -8.78
C ASP A 57 22.75 -3.73 -10.07
N SER A 58 21.94 -3.82 -11.13
CA SER A 58 22.38 -4.21 -12.47
C SER A 58 22.63 -2.96 -13.32
N SER A 59 23.89 -2.65 -13.68
CA SER A 59 24.27 -1.44 -14.44
C SER A 59 23.72 -1.35 -15.89
N SER A 60 22.61 -2.01 -16.21
CA SER A 60 22.02 -2.12 -17.53
C SER A 60 20.54 -1.73 -17.48
N ALA A 61 20.25 -0.44 -17.58
CA ALA A 61 18.89 0.04 -17.82
C ALA A 61 18.50 -0.27 -19.27
N VAL A 62 17.85 -1.41 -19.50
CA VAL A 62 17.27 -1.76 -20.81
C VAL A 62 15.88 -1.12 -20.93
N GLY A 63 15.66 -0.44 -22.06
CA GLY A 63 14.50 0.42 -22.33
C GLY A 63 13.14 -0.25 -22.12
N GLY A 64 12.41 0.27 -21.13
CA GLY A 64 10.97 0.15 -20.92
C GLY A 64 10.46 1.48 -20.34
N ALA A 65 9.15 1.60 -20.06
CA ALA A 65 8.59 2.76 -19.36
C ALA A 65 9.46 3.09 -18.14
N ASP A 66 9.80 4.37 -17.95
CA ASP A 66 10.74 4.82 -16.92
C ASP A 66 10.37 4.19 -15.56
N PRO A 67 11.15 3.22 -15.04
CA PRO A 67 10.83 2.49 -13.82
C PRO A 67 10.66 3.44 -12.62
N TRP A 68 11.25 4.62 -12.70
CA TRP A 68 11.13 5.67 -11.70
C TRP A 68 9.75 6.33 -11.71
N SER A 69 9.19 6.63 -12.88
CA SER A 69 7.86 7.21 -13.04
C SER A 69 6.76 6.29 -12.47
N GLU A 70 6.84 4.98 -12.75
CA GLU A 70 5.88 4.02 -12.19
C GLU A 70 6.02 3.90 -10.67
N LEU A 71 7.27 3.78 -10.16
CA LEU A 71 7.53 3.74 -8.73
C LEU A 71 7.03 5.00 -8.00
N LEU A 72 7.19 6.18 -8.60
CA LEU A 72 6.69 7.44 -8.03
C LEU A 72 5.16 7.48 -7.96
N ALA A 73 4.46 6.99 -8.97
CA ALA A 73 3.00 6.88 -8.97
C ALA A 73 2.52 5.94 -7.85
N TRP A 74 3.13 4.76 -7.73
CA TRP A 74 2.84 3.82 -6.65
C TRP A 74 3.16 4.41 -5.27
N ARG A 75 4.30 5.09 -5.13
CA ARG A 75 4.70 5.77 -3.89
C ARG A 75 3.66 6.80 -3.46
N ARG A 76 3.09 7.54 -4.40
CA ARG A 76 2.03 8.52 -4.13
C ARG A 76 0.74 7.84 -3.66
N ALA A 77 0.35 6.73 -4.30
CA ALA A 77 -0.83 5.96 -3.90
C ALA A 77 -0.71 5.44 -2.46
N VAL A 78 0.44 4.87 -2.07
CA VAL A 78 0.61 4.36 -0.69
C VAL A 78 0.65 5.48 0.35
N LYS A 79 1.18 6.67 0.03
CA LYS A 79 1.09 7.84 0.90
C LYS A 79 -0.36 8.25 1.17
N TYR A 80 -1.20 8.28 0.14
CA TYR A 80 -2.62 8.58 0.31
C TYR A 80 -3.35 7.52 1.15
N LEU A 81 -3.00 6.24 1.00
CA LEU A 81 -3.54 5.20 1.87
C LEU A 81 -3.10 5.40 3.33
N ALA A 82 -1.83 5.73 3.56
CA ALA A 82 -1.31 5.93 4.91
C ALA A 82 -1.96 7.14 5.60
N ALA A 83 -2.23 8.21 4.85
CA ALA A 83 -2.83 9.44 5.37
C ALA A 83 -4.20 9.25 6.05
N VAL A 84 -4.94 8.18 5.69
CA VAL A 84 -6.20 7.81 6.37
C VAL A 84 -5.96 7.50 7.86
N TYR A 85 -4.77 7.01 8.20
CA TYR A 85 -4.37 6.63 9.55
C TYR A 85 -3.51 7.70 10.24
N ARG A 86 -3.59 8.98 9.82
CA ARG A 86 -2.73 10.05 10.37
C ARG A 86 -2.82 10.25 11.89
N SER A 87 -3.92 9.83 12.51
CA SER A 87 -4.15 9.90 13.95
C SER A 87 -3.62 8.68 14.70
N HIS A 88 -3.12 7.67 13.98
CA HIS A 88 -2.58 6.46 14.58
C HIS A 88 -1.21 6.74 15.25
N PRO A 89 -0.94 6.27 16.48
CA PRO A 89 0.32 6.55 17.19
C PRO A 89 1.59 6.14 16.45
N GLU A 90 1.51 5.07 15.66
CA GLU A 90 2.63 4.56 14.85
C GLU A 90 2.74 5.20 13.45
N TYR A 91 1.88 6.16 13.13
CA TYR A 91 1.96 6.88 11.86
C TYR A 91 3.20 7.77 11.82
N ASP A 92 4.03 7.60 10.79
CA ASP A 92 5.19 8.45 10.57
C ASP A 92 4.81 9.67 9.72
N ARG A 93 5.03 10.87 10.28
CA ARG A 93 4.77 12.14 9.59
C ARG A 93 5.65 12.35 8.35
N SER A 94 6.80 11.69 8.27
CA SER A 94 7.68 11.77 7.10
C SER A 94 7.05 11.19 5.83
N TRP A 95 5.93 10.46 5.94
CA TRP A 95 5.18 9.97 4.77
C TRP A 95 4.30 11.04 4.12
N GLU A 96 4.11 12.21 4.77
CA GLU A 96 3.34 13.33 4.21
C GLU A 96 4.12 14.10 3.12
N GLU A 97 5.45 14.08 3.16
CA GLU A 97 6.38 14.73 2.22
C GLU A 97 6.77 13.80 1.06
#